data_AF-A0A7Z7N9W4-F1
#
_entry.id   AF-A0A7Z7N9W4-F1
#
_cell.length_a   1.000
_cell.length_b   1.000
_cell.length_c   1.000
_cell.angle_alpha   90.00
_cell.angle_beta   90.00
_cell.angle_gamma   90.00
#
_symmetry.space_group_name_H-M   'P 1'
#
loop_
_entity.id
_entity.type
_entity.pdbx_description
1 polymer ?
#
loop_
_entity_poly.entity_id
_entity_poly.type
_entity_poly.pdbx_seq_one_letter_code
_entity_poly.pdbx_strand_id
1 'polypeptide(L)'
;MSQLIVAPEWLVSAAGDLQEIGSALTAANAAAVVPTTGLVAAGADEVSAAVASLFAAHGREFQALSTHASAFHSRFVQALSSGAGVYVAAEAANASPLQTIEQGLLGVINGPSQLLLGRPLIGNGADGTAASPNGGAGGLLYGNGGTGYSQTTPGVVGGSGGPAGLIGNGGTGGAGGPNAAGGPGGIGGWLYGNNGAAGIGSPVNVSVPLYMNNNFPVVNVSINGGPSVPVLLDTGAAGLVVPFWDIGLQHLGLPTGFNVIRYGNGVSILYADFNTTVDFGGGAVTAPTSVQVGILPFPTSLQGLTLIATGHAFGPSGHGILGIGPNINANVGGHGNVVTTALPGQLNEGELINVPQGYLQFGPNTGTPITSVTGAPITTLNVQFGGYDPLGPYYSVTSIIDSGGNHGTIPGIILGTGQTSGIVPPGTIISISTNDNQTLLYSYTTTATDSPVVTGNVPMNTGLMPFALGPVYISNSPSGVGTVVFNYPPP
;
A
#
# COMPACT_ATOMS: atom_id res chain seq x y z
N MET A 1 -49.24 1.12 -2.54
CA MET A 1 -49.18 1.35 -1.07
C MET A 1 -48.66 2.76 -0.86
N SER A 2 -49.40 3.62 -0.16
CA SER A 2 -48.89 4.94 0.22
C SER A 2 -47.89 4.78 1.36
N GLN A 3 -46.66 5.26 1.19
CA GLN A 3 -45.70 5.37 2.28
C GLN A 3 -46.20 6.44 3.26
N LEU A 4 -46.40 6.07 4.53
CA LEU A 4 -46.65 7.02 5.61
C LEU A 4 -45.31 7.31 6.27
N ILE A 5 -44.79 8.53 6.05
CA ILE A 5 -43.57 9.01 6.72
C ILE A 5 -44.02 9.89 7.87
N VAL A 6 -43.59 9.56 9.08
CA VAL A 6 -43.85 10.33 10.30
C VAL A 6 -42.52 10.88 10.78
N ALA A 7 -42.46 12.19 11.06
CA ALA A 7 -41.32 12.86 11.69
C ALA A 7 -41.61 13.04 13.18
N PRO A 8 -41.09 12.19 14.09
CA PRO A 8 -41.41 12.25 15.51
C PRO A 8 -41.08 13.60 16.15
N GLU A 9 -40.05 14.28 15.66
CA GLU A 9 -39.64 15.63 16.08
C GLU A 9 -40.73 16.68 15.82
N TRP A 10 -41.49 16.56 14.72
CA TRP A 10 -42.60 17.47 14.41
C TRP A 10 -43.82 17.19 15.29
N LEU A 11 -44.07 15.92 15.63
CA LEU A 11 -45.17 15.55 16.54
C LEU A 11 -44.91 16.03 17.98
N VAL A 12 -43.65 15.95 18.44
CA VAL A 12 -43.26 16.47 19.77
C VAL A 12 -43.37 17.99 19.81
N SER A 13 -42.91 18.69 18.77
CA SER A 13 -43.07 20.15 18.66
C SER A 13 -44.54 20.55 18.69
N ALA A 14 -45.38 19.90 17.87
CA ALA A 14 -46.81 20.19 17.81
C ALA A 14 -47.53 19.90 19.15
N ALA A 15 -47.14 18.86 19.88
CA ALA A 15 -47.66 18.60 21.22
C ALA A 15 -47.30 19.72 22.22
N GLY A 16 -46.08 20.27 22.11
CA GLY A 16 -45.63 21.43 22.89
C GLY A 16 -46.47 22.68 22.59
N ASP A 17 -46.63 23.02 21.30
CA ASP A 17 -47.45 24.18 20.89
C ASP A 17 -48.90 24.05 21.37
N LEU A 18 -49.48 22.85 21.26
CA LEU A 18 -50.83 22.58 21.74
C LEU A 18 -50.94 22.70 23.27
N GLN A 19 -49.91 22.30 24.02
CA GLN A 19 -49.88 22.48 25.47
C GLN A 19 -49.88 23.97 25.85
N GLU A 20 -49.14 24.80 25.13
CA GLU A 20 -49.15 26.26 25.32
C GLU A 20 -50.52 26.87 25.01
N ILE A 21 -51.15 26.48 23.89
CA ILE A 21 -52.50 26.91 23.52
C ILE A 21 -53.52 26.51 24.59
N GLY A 22 -53.47 25.28 25.09
CA GLY A 22 -54.36 24.80 26.14
C GLY A 22 -54.21 25.57 27.45
N SER A 23 -52.97 25.94 27.80
CA SER A 23 -52.66 26.77 28.97
C SER A 23 -53.22 28.19 28.81
N ALA A 24 -53.03 28.82 27.65
CA ALA A 24 -53.56 30.14 27.35
C ALA A 24 -55.10 30.15 27.36
N LEU A 25 -55.74 29.13 26.78
CA LEU A 25 -57.21 29.00 26.77
C LEU A 25 -57.78 28.80 28.17
N THR A 26 -57.10 28.01 29.01
CA THR A 26 -57.50 27.81 30.41
C THR A 26 -57.40 29.12 31.20
N ALA A 27 -56.31 29.88 31.02
CA ALA A 27 -56.15 31.20 31.64
C ALA A 27 -57.21 32.21 31.17
N ALA A 28 -57.51 32.24 29.87
CA ALA A 28 -58.54 33.11 29.30
C ALA A 28 -59.95 32.75 29.82
N ASN A 29 -60.29 31.47 29.87
CA ASN A 29 -61.58 31.01 30.41
C ASN A 29 -61.72 31.36 31.90
N ALA A 30 -60.66 31.20 32.68
CA ALA A 30 -60.63 31.58 34.09
C ALA A 30 -60.85 33.10 34.29
N ALA A 31 -60.19 33.93 33.47
CA ALA A 31 -60.39 35.38 33.50
C ALA A 31 -61.83 35.79 33.13
N ALA A 32 -62.49 35.03 32.25
CA ALA A 32 -63.85 35.28 31.80
C ALA A 32 -64.94 34.83 32.80
N VAL A 33 -64.62 34.04 33.83
CA VAL A 33 -65.61 33.52 34.80
C VAL A 33 -66.39 34.66 35.47
N VAL A 34 -65.69 35.51 36.23
CA VAL A 34 -66.30 36.58 37.03
C VAL A 34 -67.15 37.53 36.18
N PRO A 35 -66.65 38.09 35.04
CA PRO A 35 -67.44 39.03 34.25
C PRO A 35 -68.64 38.41 33.52
N THR A 36 -68.72 37.08 33.37
CA THR A 36 -69.84 36.41 32.66
C THR A 36 -70.85 35.76 33.61
N THR A 37 -70.44 35.37 34.82
CA THR A 37 -71.35 34.76 35.81
C THR A 37 -71.81 35.72 36.90
N GLY A 38 -71.11 36.84 37.09
CA GLY A 38 -71.38 37.85 38.12
C GLY A 38 -72.09 39.11 37.60
N LEU A 39 -72.87 39.01 36.51
CA LEU A 39 -73.58 40.16 35.93
C LEU A 39 -74.54 40.80 36.94
N VAL A 40 -74.43 42.11 37.14
CA VAL A 40 -75.38 42.90 37.91
C VAL A 40 -76.47 43.43 36.98
N ALA A 41 -77.72 43.46 37.43
CA ALA A 41 -78.83 44.04 36.68
C ALA A 41 -78.57 45.51 36.34
N ALA A 42 -78.78 45.91 35.08
CA ALA A 42 -78.54 47.28 34.61
C ALA A 42 -79.55 48.31 35.15
N GLY A 43 -80.74 47.85 35.55
CA GLY A 43 -81.79 48.61 36.21
C GLY A 43 -82.33 47.88 37.45
N ALA A 44 -82.98 48.61 38.36
CA ALA A 44 -83.59 48.05 39.57
C ALA A 44 -84.94 47.35 39.31
N ASP A 45 -85.20 46.95 38.06
CA ASP A 45 -86.43 46.32 37.62
C ASP A 45 -86.26 44.81 37.41
N GLU A 46 -87.39 44.11 37.48
CA GLU A 46 -87.46 42.65 37.40
C GLU A 46 -87.03 42.10 36.03
N VAL A 47 -87.19 42.88 34.95
CA VAL A 47 -86.78 42.48 33.60
C VAL A 47 -85.26 42.50 33.49
N SER A 48 -84.60 43.57 33.96
CA SER A 48 -83.14 43.65 34.03
C SER A 48 -82.52 42.55 34.91
N ALA A 49 -83.16 42.21 36.03
CA ALA A 49 -82.74 41.11 36.89
C ALA A 49 -82.88 39.73 36.22
N ALA A 50 -83.99 39.48 35.53
CA ALA A 50 -84.22 38.25 34.78
C ALA A 50 -83.22 38.08 33.63
N VAL A 51 -82.92 39.16 32.90
CA VAL A 51 -81.92 39.17 31.81
C VAL A 51 -80.52 38.91 32.34
N ALA A 52 -80.11 39.56 33.44
CA ALA A 52 -78.82 39.29 34.09
C ALA A 52 -78.70 37.83 34.57
N SER A 53 -79.77 37.25 35.12
CA SER A 53 -79.82 35.84 35.53
C SER A 53 -79.70 34.87 34.35
N LEU A 54 -80.34 35.17 33.21
CA LEU A 54 -80.23 34.37 31.99
C LEU A 54 -78.79 34.35 31.47
N PHE A 55 -78.12 35.50 31.37
CA PHE A 55 -76.73 35.57 30.94
C PHE A 55 -75.78 34.90 31.93
N ALA A 56 -76.00 35.06 33.23
CA ALA A 56 -75.21 34.37 34.25
C ALA A 56 -75.39 32.83 34.19
N ALA A 57 -76.59 32.34 33.86
CA ALA A 57 -76.84 30.92 33.63
C ALA A 57 -76.08 30.40 32.41
N HIS A 58 -76.14 31.13 31.29
CA HIS A 58 -75.38 30.80 30.09
C HIS A 58 -73.85 30.83 30.33
N GLY A 59 -73.36 31.80 31.11
CA GLY A 59 -71.95 31.85 31.52
C GLY A 59 -71.52 30.61 32.31
N ARG A 60 -72.35 30.09 33.21
CA ARG A 60 -72.05 28.84 33.94
C ARG A 60 -72.04 27.60 33.04
N GLU A 61 -72.95 27.52 32.08
CA GLU A 61 -72.97 26.45 31.07
C GLU A 61 -71.70 26.49 30.19
N PHE A 62 -71.29 27.68 29.75
CA PHE A 62 -70.04 27.87 29.02
C PHE A 62 -68.82 27.41 29.83
N GLN A 63 -68.74 27.75 31.13
CA GLN A 63 -67.62 27.31 31.98
C GLN A 63 -67.61 25.78 32.19
N ALA A 64 -68.79 25.17 32.32
CA ALA A 64 -68.91 23.71 32.37
C ALA A 64 -68.40 23.07 31.06
N LEU A 65 -68.77 23.61 29.90
CA LEU A 65 -68.29 23.13 28.60
C LEU A 65 -66.78 23.33 28.43
N SER A 66 -66.24 24.50 28.81
CA SER A 66 -64.81 24.80 28.76
C SER A 66 -63.97 23.85 29.61
N THR A 67 -64.51 23.38 30.74
CA THR A 67 -63.86 22.34 31.56
C THR A 67 -63.78 21.00 30.83
N HIS A 68 -64.85 20.59 30.15
CA HIS A 68 -64.87 19.37 29.34
C HIS A 68 -63.90 19.48 28.14
N ALA A 69 -63.85 20.65 27.49
CA ALA A 69 -62.94 20.92 26.38
C ALA A 69 -61.47 20.87 26.82
N SER A 70 -61.13 21.44 27.98
CA SER A 70 -59.77 21.39 28.55
C SER A 70 -59.33 19.96 28.87
N ALA A 71 -60.24 19.14 29.43
CA ALA A 71 -59.98 17.72 29.70
C ALA A 71 -59.78 16.91 28.41
N PHE A 72 -60.57 17.18 27.37
CA PHE A 72 -60.39 16.57 26.05
C PHE A 72 -59.04 16.96 25.44
N HIS A 73 -58.72 18.26 25.44
CA HIS A 73 -57.47 18.81 24.91
C HIS A 73 -56.24 18.18 25.59
N SER A 74 -56.28 18.06 26.92
CA SER A 74 -55.20 17.44 27.69
C SER A 74 -54.97 15.97 27.29
N ARG A 75 -56.06 15.20 27.10
CA ARG A 75 -55.98 13.81 26.64
C ARG A 75 -55.47 13.71 25.19
N PHE A 76 -55.85 14.65 24.34
CA PHE A 76 -55.38 14.70 22.95
C PHE A 76 -53.86 14.96 22.89
N VAL A 77 -53.36 15.96 23.63
CA VAL A 77 -51.92 16.25 23.72
C VAL A 77 -51.16 15.05 24.29
N GLN A 78 -51.68 14.40 25.34
CA GLN A 78 -51.07 13.21 25.93
C GLN A 78 -50.99 12.04 24.92
N ALA A 79 -52.05 11.81 24.15
CA ALA A 79 -52.07 10.79 23.11
C ALA A 79 -51.07 11.09 21.97
N LEU A 80 -50.95 12.37 21.58
CA LEU A 80 -50.00 12.81 20.56
C LEU A 80 -48.55 12.59 20.99
N SER A 81 -48.19 12.99 22.22
CA SER A 81 -46.84 12.76 22.78
C SER A 81 -46.54 11.27 22.93
N SER A 82 -47.51 10.46 23.37
CA SER A 82 -47.36 9.01 23.46
C SER A 82 -47.17 8.37 22.08
N GLY A 83 -47.88 8.85 21.06
CA GLY A 83 -47.74 8.36 19.69
C GLY A 83 -46.33 8.57 19.14
N ALA A 84 -45.74 9.75 19.34
CA ALA A 84 -44.37 10.04 18.91
C ALA A 84 -43.35 9.10 19.57
N GLY A 85 -43.49 8.81 20.86
CA GLY A 85 -42.64 7.86 21.58
C GLY A 85 -42.71 6.44 21.05
N VAL A 86 -43.89 5.99 20.62
CA VAL A 86 -44.08 4.65 20.03
C VAL A 86 -43.39 4.53 18.67
N TYR A 87 -43.41 5.57 17.83
CA TYR A 87 -42.70 5.56 16.55
C TYR A 87 -41.17 5.46 16.72
N VAL A 88 -40.60 6.29 17.61
CA VAL A 88 -39.15 6.24 17.91
C VAL A 88 -38.75 4.87 18.50
N ALA A 89 -39.56 4.33 19.42
CA ALA A 89 -39.32 3.01 19.99
C ALA A 89 -39.41 1.90 18.94
N ALA A 90 -40.34 2.00 17.99
CA ALA A 90 -40.48 1.04 16.89
C ALA A 90 -39.28 1.07 15.93
N GLU A 91 -38.75 2.25 15.60
CA GLU A 91 -37.54 2.38 14.79
C GLU A 91 -36.32 1.76 15.49
N ALA A 92 -36.14 2.07 16.78
CA ALA A 92 -35.05 1.49 17.58
C ALA A 92 -35.19 -0.03 17.75
N ALA A 93 -36.40 -0.53 17.98
CA ALA A 93 -36.68 -1.97 18.13
C ALA A 93 -36.49 -2.76 16.83
N ASN A 94 -36.69 -2.13 15.66
CA ASN A 94 -36.53 -2.79 14.37
C ASN A 94 -35.08 -2.74 13.84
N ALA A 95 -34.27 -1.76 14.26
CA ALA A 95 -32.88 -1.64 13.80
C ALA A 95 -31.98 -2.80 14.27
N SER A 96 -32.06 -3.19 15.55
CA SER A 96 -31.19 -4.22 16.12
C SER A 96 -31.43 -5.64 15.57
N PRO A 97 -32.69 -6.12 15.40
CA PRO A 97 -32.96 -7.41 14.77
C PRO A 97 -32.52 -7.46 13.32
N LEU A 98 -32.70 -6.38 12.55
CA LEU A 98 -32.25 -6.32 11.16
C LEU A 98 -30.72 -6.40 11.04
N GLN A 99 -29.99 -5.70 11.89
CA GLN A 99 -28.52 -5.81 11.96
C GLN A 99 -28.07 -7.22 12.34
N THR A 100 -28.77 -7.86 13.29
CA THR A 100 -28.45 -9.24 13.72
C THR A 100 -28.72 -10.25 12.59
N ILE A 101 -29.81 -10.09 11.84
CA ILE A 101 -30.15 -10.93 10.69
C ILE A 101 -29.13 -10.73 9.57
N GLU A 102 -28.74 -9.49 9.28
CA GLU A 102 -27.71 -9.18 8.29
C GLU A 102 -26.37 -9.83 8.64
N GLN A 103 -25.90 -9.67 9.88
CA GLN A 103 -24.67 -10.30 10.36
C GLN A 103 -24.76 -11.83 10.35
N GLY A 104 -25.92 -12.39 10.72
CA GLY A 104 -26.16 -13.84 10.67
C GLY A 104 -26.12 -14.39 9.25
N LEU A 105 -26.76 -13.71 8.29
CA LEU A 105 -26.75 -14.09 6.88
C LEU A 105 -25.36 -13.98 6.27
N LEU A 106 -24.65 -12.87 6.52
CA LEU A 106 -23.26 -12.71 6.10
C LEU A 106 -22.36 -13.78 6.73
N GLY A 107 -22.58 -14.14 7.99
CA GLY A 107 -21.87 -15.23 8.66
C GLY A 107 -22.06 -16.58 7.96
N VAL A 108 -23.29 -16.90 7.54
CA VAL A 108 -23.58 -18.14 6.78
C VAL A 108 -22.94 -18.11 5.39
N ILE A 109 -23.00 -16.98 4.69
CA ILE A 109 -22.41 -16.81 3.35
C ILE A 109 -20.88 -16.88 3.43
N ASN A 110 -20.28 -16.23 4.42
CA ASN A 110 -18.83 -16.13 4.57
C ASN A 110 -18.21 -17.35 5.24
N GLY A 111 -18.97 -18.12 6.02
CA GLY A 111 -18.46 -19.25 6.80
C GLY A 111 -17.57 -20.21 6.01
N PRO A 112 -18.02 -20.73 4.84
CA PRO A 112 -17.21 -21.64 4.04
C PRO A 112 -15.89 -21.04 3.55
N SER A 113 -15.90 -19.82 3.04
CA SER A 113 -14.68 -19.17 2.52
C SER A 113 -13.76 -18.73 3.65
N GLN A 114 -14.32 -18.30 4.78
CA GLN A 114 -13.55 -17.95 5.97
C GLN A 114 -12.83 -19.18 6.53
N LEU A 115 -13.48 -20.35 6.51
CA LEU A 115 -12.88 -21.61 6.96
C LEU A 115 -11.79 -22.11 6.01
N LEU A 116 -12.05 -22.12 4.69
CA LEU A 116 -11.11 -22.69 3.71
C LEU A 116 -9.94 -21.75 3.37
N LEU A 117 -10.20 -20.45 3.34
CA LEU A 117 -9.30 -19.45 2.74
C LEU A 117 -8.93 -18.33 3.72
N GLY A 118 -9.43 -18.36 4.97
CA GLY A 118 -9.16 -17.33 5.98
C GLY A 118 -9.76 -15.96 5.65
N ARG A 119 -10.63 -15.87 4.64
CA ARG A 119 -11.12 -14.61 4.07
C ARG A 119 -12.63 -14.69 3.77
N PRO A 120 -13.41 -13.65 4.10
CA PRO A 120 -14.85 -13.67 3.85
C PRO A 120 -15.13 -13.60 2.35
N LEU A 121 -16.30 -14.10 1.93
CA LEU A 121 -16.74 -14.01 0.54
C LEU A 121 -17.22 -12.59 0.23
N ILE A 122 -17.93 -11.97 1.16
CA ILE A 122 -18.50 -10.62 1.07
C ILE A 122 -18.24 -9.87 2.38
N GLY A 123 -17.75 -8.64 2.30
CA GLY A 123 -17.55 -7.75 3.45
C GLY A 123 -16.30 -6.90 3.31
N ASN A 124 -16.27 -5.73 3.95
CA ASN A 124 -15.08 -4.88 3.95
C ASN A 124 -14.00 -5.47 4.86
N GLY A 125 -12.75 -5.15 4.56
CA GLY A 125 -11.62 -5.44 5.43
C GLY A 125 -11.65 -4.59 6.69
N ALA A 126 -11.14 -5.12 7.80
CA ALA A 126 -11.05 -4.38 9.05
C ALA A 126 -10.01 -3.26 8.94
N ASP A 127 -10.31 -2.08 9.48
CA ASP A 127 -9.34 -0.99 9.58
C ASP A 127 -8.19 -1.37 10.52
N GLY A 128 -7.00 -0.89 10.18
CA GLY A 128 -5.82 -0.98 11.02
C GLY A 128 -6.01 -0.23 12.34
N THR A 129 -5.39 -0.74 13.39
CA THR A 129 -5.40 -0.16 14.74
C THR A 129 -3.99 0.14 15.22
N ALA A 130 -3.82 0.89 16.29
CA ALA A 130 -2.50 1.14 16.88
C ALA A 130 -1.72 -0.16 17.19
N ALA A 131 -2.42 -1.24 17.58
CA ALA A 131 -1.82 -2.54 17.89
C ALA A 131 -1.56 -3.41 16.65
N SER A 132 -2.35 -3.23 15.59
CA SER A 132 -2.22 -3.94 14.31
C SER A 132 -2.46 -2.94 13.18
N PRO A 133 -1.42 -2.20 12.76
CA PRO A 133 -1.60 -0.97 11.97
C PRO A 133 -2.07 -1.21 10.55
N ASN A 134 -1.88 -2.40 9.99
CA ASN A 134 -2.28 -2.70 8.62
C ASN A 134 -3.78 -2.98 8.52
N GLY A 135 -4.42 -2.43 7.47
CA GLY A 135 -5.78 -2.71 7.10
C GLY A 135 -5.94 -4.14 6.56
N GLY A 136 -7.00 -4.81 6.98
CA GLY A 136 -7.35 -6.16 6.55
C GLY A 136 -7.87 -6.20 5.11
N ALA A 137 -7.79 -7.37 4.49
CA ALA A 137 -8.30 -7.58 3.14
C ALA A 137 -9.84 -7.59 3.11
N GLY A 138 -10.44 -6.96 2.09
CA GLY A 138 -11.86 -7.08 1.78
C GLY A 138 -12.24 -8.47 1.29
N GLY A 139 -13.54 -8.77 1.23
CA GLY A 139 -14.07 -10.07 0.84
C GLY A 139 -13.69 -10.48 -0.58
N LEU A 140 -13.65 -11.79 -0.84
CA LEU A 140 -13.19 -12.38 -2.10
C LEU A 140 -14.03 -11.93 -3.31
N LEU A 141 -15.36 -11.81 -3.16
CA LEU A 141 -16.26 -11.37 -4.24
C LEU A 141 -16.60 -9.89 -4.16
N TYR A 142 -16.95 -9.39 -2.97
CA TYR A 142 -17.36 -8.01 -2.81
C TYR A 142 -16.90 -7.43 -1.47
N GLY A 143 -16.23 -6.28 -1.50
CA GLY A 143 -15.83 -5.56 -0.31
C GLY A 143 -14.57 -4.73 -0.53
N ASN A 144 -14.55 -3.56 0.10
CA ASN A 144 -13.39 -2.70 0.11
C ASN A 144 -12.33 -3.25 1.07
N GLY A 145 -11.06 -2.97 0.82
CA GLY A 145 -10.02 -3.20 1.82
C GLY A 145 -10.11 -2.21 2.97
N GLY A 146 -9.63 -2.62 4.15
CA GLY A 146 -9.59 -1.77 5.34
C GLY A 146 -8.52 -0.69 5.24
N THR A 147 -8.75 0.46 5.84
CA THR A 147 -7.78 1.56 5.89
C THR A 147 -6.62 1.24 6.82
N GLY A 148 -5.43 1.69 6.50
CA GLY A 148 -4.26 1.59 7.36
C GLY A 148 -4.26 2.62 8.48
N TYR A 149 -3.70 2.26 9.64
CA TYR A 149 -3.61 3.11 10.82
C TYR A 149 -2.59 4.24 10.62
N SER A 150 -2.99 5.48 10.92
CA SER A 150 -2.09 6.63 10.90
C SER A 150 -1.30 6.74 12.20
N GLN A 151 0.03 6.78 12.10
CA GLN A 151 0.92 6.85 13.24
C GLN A 151 1.14 8.28 13.73
N THR A 152 1.25 8.45 15.04
CA THR A 152 1.62 9.72 15.69
C THR A 152 3.04 9.72 16.23
N THR A 153 3.65 8.53 16.38
CA THR A 153 4.98 8.36 16.94
C THR A 153 6.06 8.70 15.90
N PRO A 154 7.03 9.59 16.19
CA PRO A 154 8.11 9.92 15.27
C PRO A 154 8.88 8.68 14.78
N GLY A 155 9.19 8.65 13.49
CA GLY A 155 9.92 7.55 12.85
C GLY A 155 9.11 6.26 12.64
N VAL A 156 7.83 6.20 13.04
CA VAL A 156 7.00 5.01 12.85
C VAL A 156 6.18 5.14 11.57
N VAL A 157 6.31 4.13 10.71
CA VAL A 157 5.67 4.04 9.40
C VAL A 157 4.16 3.82 9.54
N GLY A 158 3.38 4.51 8.72
CA GLY A 158 1.93 4.34 8.64
C GLY A 158 1.53 2.91 8.24
N GLY A 159 0.39 2.43 8.73
CA GLY A 159 -0.10 1.10 8.38
C GLY A 159 -0.51 1.00 6.91
N SER A 160 -0.30 -0.15 6.28
CA SER A 160 -0.75 -0.38 4.90
C SER A 160 -2.28 -0.43 4.81
N GLY A 161 -2.83 0.02 3.68
CA GLY A 161 -4.22 -0.23 3.32
C GLY A 161 -4.41 -1.67 2.83
N GLY A 162 -5.53 -2.29 3.21
CA GLY A 162 -5.86 -3.65 2.82
C GLY A 162 -6.31 -3.75 1.35
N PRO A 163 -6.10 -4.89 0.67
CA PRO A 163 -6.58 -5.09 -0.70
C PRO A 163 -8.07 -5.46 -0.74
N ALA A 164 -8.76 -5.10 -1.82
CA ALA A 164 -10.10 -5.63 -2.14
C ALA A 164 -10.02 -7.04 -2.78
N GLY A 165 -11.16 -7.67 -3.04
CA GLY A 165 -11.26 -8.95 -3.76
C GLY A 165 -11.56 -8.78 -5.25
N LEU A 166 -12.69 -9.31 -5.71
CA LEU A 166 -13.14 -9.17 -7.10
C LEU A 166 -13.72 -7.79 -7.40
N ILE A 167 -14.60 -7.29 -6.53
CA ILE A 167 -15.22 -5.95 -6.62
C ILE A 167 -15.04 -5.21 -5.30
N GLY A 168 -14.53 -3.98 -5.35
CA GLY A 168 -14.34 -3.11 -4.18
C GLY A 168 -13.09 -2.24 -4.31
N ASN A 169 -13.01 -1.14 -3.59
CA ASN A 169 -11.82 -0.29 -3.57
C ASN A 169 -10.79 -0.81 -2.57
N GLY A 170 -9.50 -0.64 -2.88
CA GLY A 170 -8.45 -0.86 -1.90
C GLY A 170 -8.53 0.16 -0.75
N GLY A 171 -8.14 -0.26 0.45
CA GLY A 171 -8.11 0.64 1.60
C GLY A 171 -7.00 1.68 1.46
N THR A 172 -7.20 2.88 1.99
CA THR A 172 -6.15 3.90 2.00
C THR A 172 -5.05 3.53 2.99
N GLY A 173 -3.79 3.85 2.69
CA GLY A 173 -2.70 3.72 3.65
C GLY A 173 -2.79 4.78 4.76
N GLY A 174 -2.30 4.44 5.95
CA GLY A 174 -2.23 5.35 7.09
C GLY A 174 -1.07 6.33 6.97
N ALA A 175 -1.20 7.54 7.53
CA ALA A 175 -0.10 8.49 7.56
C ALA A 175 1.07 7.98 8.42
N GLY A 176 2.28 8.35 8.04
CA GLY A 176 3.48 8.13 8.85
C GLY A 176 3.54 9.11 10.02
N GLY A 177 4.20 8.72 11.10
CA GLY A 177 4.60 9.67 12.13
C GLY A 177 5.62 10.67 11.59
N PRO A 178 5.97 11.72 12.36
CA PRO A 178 6.98 12.69 11.95
C PRO A 178 8.27 12.02 11.45
N ASN A 179 8.75 12.45 10.28
CA ASN A 179 9.93 11.90 9.57
C ASN A 179 9.82 10.42 9.16
N ALA A 180 8.61 9.86 9.09
CA ALA A 180 8.37 8.49 8.62
C ALA A 180 7.59 8.45 7.30
N ALA A 181 7.65 7.30 6.65
CA ALA A 181 6.81 6.99 5.49
C ALA A 181 5.34 6.82 5.89
N GLY A 182 4.44 7.22 4.99
CA GLY A 182 3.06 6.75 5.04
C GLY A 182 2.99 5.29 4.61
N GLY A 183 1.95 4.59 5.07
CA GLY A 183 1.68 3.24 4.63
C GLY A 183 1.21 3.23 3.17
N PRO A 184 1.49 2.18 2.40
CA PRO A 184 0.98 2.07 1.04
C PRO A 184 -0.55 1.96 1.03
N GLY A 185 -1.18 2.36 -0.06
CA GLY A 185 -2.60 2.05 -0.29
C GLY A 185 -2.80 0.61 -0.74
N GLY A 186 -3.95 0.04 -0.44
CA GLY A 186 -4.35 -1.30 -0.87
C GLY A 186 -4.81 -1.33 -2.32
N ILE A 187 -4.83 -2.52 -2.92
CA ILE A 187 -5.20 -2.70 -4.33
C ILE A 187 -6.72 -2.75 -4.47
N GLY A 188 -7.24 -2.13 -5.53
CA GLY A 188 -8.64 -2.21 -5.93
C GLY A 188 -9.05 -3.60 -6.42
N GLY A 189 -10.34 -3.83 -6.52
CA GLY A 189 -10.90 -5.10 -6.92
C GLY A 189 -10.55 -5.41 -8.37
N TRP A 190 -10.22 -6.67 -8.65
CA TRP A 190 -9.72 -7.05 -9.96
C TRP A 190 -10.68 -6.74 -11.11
N LEU A 191 -11.98 -6.99 -10.92
CA LEU A 191 -12.99 -6.70 -11.93
C LEU A 191 -13.40 -5.22 -11.88
N TYR A 192 -13.53 -4.66 -10.69
CA TYR A 192 -13.96 -3.29 -10.50
C TYR A 192 -13.57 -2.72 -9.13
N GLY A 193 -12.85 -1.61 -9.13
CA GLY A 193 -12.50 -0.85 -7.95
C GLY A 193 -11.20 -0.07 -8.12
N ASN A 194 -11.07 1.01 -7.36
CA ASN A 194 -9.88 1.86 -7.38
C ASN A 194 -8.86 1.36 -6.35
N ASN A 195 -7.57 1.53 -6.65
CA ASN A 195 -6.52 1.40 -5.64
C ASN A 195 -6.71 2.47 -4.56
N GLY A 196 -6.44 2.10 -3.31
CA GLY A 196 -6.37 3.04 -2.20
C GLY A 196 -5.19 3.99 -2.37
N ALA A 197 -5.38 5.22 -1.92
CA ALA A 197 -4.28 6.19 -1.86
C ALA A 197 -3.22 5.75 -0.85
N ALA A 198 -1.95 6.02 -1.12
CA ALA A 198 -0.91 5.90 -0.11
C ALA A 198 -1.12 6.94 1.00
N GLY A 199 -0.77 6.55 2.22
CA GLY A 199 -0.75 7.46 3.37
C GLY A 199 0.31 8.54 3.19
N ILE A 200 0.08 9.69 3.82
CA ILE A 200 1.00 10.81 3.75
C ILE A 200 2.23 10.52 4.62
N GLY A 201 3.41 10.69 4.05
CA GLY A 201 4.69 10.70 4.76
C GLY A 201 5.78 11.26 3.86
N SER A 202 6.89 11.71 4.48
CA SER A 202 7.98 12.38 3.76
C SER A 202 9.36 11.87 4.19
N PRO A 203 9.63 10.56 4.10
CA PRO A 203 10.98 10.04 4.30
C PRO A 203 11.86 10.50 3.13
N VAL A 204 13.06 11.00 3.43
CA VAL A 204 14.06 11.34 2.40
C VAL A 204 14.85 10.08 2.02
N ASN A 205 15.25 9.30 3.02
CA ASN A 205 15.97 8.04 2.85
C ASN A 205 15.40 6.96 3.77
N VAL A 206 15.48 5.71 3.33
CA VAL A 206 15.18 4.51 4.15
C VAL A 206 16.29 3.50 3.95
N SER A 207 16.87 3.00 5.04
CA SER A 207 17.86 1.93 5.00
C SER A 207 17.25 0.60 5.43
N VAL A 208 17.54 -0.45 4.67
CA VAL A 208 17.13 -1.82 4.94
C VAL A 208 18.36 -2.72 5.02
N PRO A 209 18.32 -3.81 5.80
CA PRO A 209 19.45 -4.74 5.87
C PRO A 209 19.76 -5.38 4.51
N LEU A 210 21.06 -5.52 4.24
CA LEU A 210 21.61 -6.24 3.09
C LEU A 210 22.52 -7.34 3.61
N TYR A 211 22.32 -8.57 3.13
CA TYR A 211 23.09 -9.72 3.56
C TYR A 211 23.80 -10.37 2.38
N MET A 212 24.89 -11.07 2.64
CA MET A 212 25.58 -11.86 1.62
C MET A 212 25.18 -13.33 1.74
N ASN A 213 24.68 -13.91 0.65
CA ASN A 213 24.52 -15.34 0.49
C ASN A 213 25.61 -15.83 -0.48
N ASN A 214 26.69 -16.38 0.07
CA ASN A 214 27.95 -16.56 -0.65
C ASN A 214 28.42 -15.23 -1.26
N ASN A 215 28.60 -15.16 -2.57
CA ASN A 215 29.05 -13.97 -3.29
C ASN A 215 27.89 -13.17 -3.92
N PHE A 216 26.68 -13.29 -3.35
CA PHE A 216 25.48 -12.64 -3.87
C PHE A 216 24.81 -11.78 -2.79
N PRO A 217 24.54 -10.49 -3.06
CA PRO A 217 23.86 -9.61 -2.13
C PRO A 217 22.36 -9.88 -2.15
N VAL A 218 21.74 -9.90 -0.97
CA VAL A 218 20.35 -10.31 -0.75
C VAL A 218 19.64 -9.28 0.10
N VAL A 219 18.45 -8.90 -0.33
CA VAL A 219 17.53 -7.99 0.38
C VAL A 219 16.20 -8.69 0.59
N ASN A 220 15.54 -8.38 1.70
CA ASN A 220 14.21 -8.91 2.00
C ASN A 220 13.13 -8.06 1.34
N VAL A 221 12.15 -8.72 0.75
CA VAL A 221 10.94 -8.08 0.20
C VAL A 221 9.69 -8.77 0.72
N SER A 222 8.60 -8.04 0.91
CA SER A 222 7.26 -8.56 1.11
C SER A 222 6.37 -8.08 -0.03
N ILE A 223 5.65 -9.00 -0.66
CA ILE A 223 4.77 -8.70 -1.79
C ILE A 223 3.34 -8.69 -1.26
N ASN A 224 2.65 -7.56 -1.41
CA ASN A 224 1.29 -7.33 -0.93
C ASN A 224 1.03 -7.66 0.55
N GLY A 225 2.00 -7.41 1.42
CA GLY A 225 1.92 -7.76 2.84
C GLY A 225 2.03 -9.25 3.14
N GLY A 226 2.51 -10.05 2.17
CA GLY A 226 2.87 -11.45 2.36
C GLY A 226 4.13 -11.65 3.22
N PRO A 227 4.62 -12.90 3.32
CA PRO A 227 5.86 -13.21 4.01
C PRO A 227 7.06 -12.40 3.48
N SER A 228 8.07 -12.22 4.34
CA SER A 228 9.34 -11.64 3.93
C SER A 228 10.19 -12.69 3.19
N VAL A 229 10.61 -12.37 1.97
CA VAL A 229 11.34 -13.25 1.06
C VAL A 229 12.73 -12.68 0.76
N PRO A 230 13.82 -13.46 0.92
CA PRO A 230 15.18 -13.01 0.68
C PRO A 230 15.57 -13.11 -0.80
N VAL A 231 15.42 -12.02 -1.56
CA VAL A 231 15.69 -12.00 -3.02
C VAL A 231 17.09 -11.48 -3.33
N LEU A 232 17.69 -11.98 -4.42
CA LEU A 232 18.94 -11.45 -4.97
C LEU A 232 18.76 -9.97 -5.33
N LEU A 233 19.67 -9.10 -4.86
CA LEU A 233 19.79 -7.74 -5.34
C LEU A 233 20.67 -7.72 -6.60
N ASP A 234 20.08 -7.44 -7.74
CA ASP A 234 20.73 -7.57 -9.05
C ASP A 234 20.70 -6.24 -9.81
N THR A 235 21.81 -5.50 -9.83
CA THR A 235 21.91 -4.29 -10.63
C THR A 235 21.97 -4.58 -12.14
N GLY A 236 22.39 -5.79 -12.54
CA GLY A 236 22.49 -6.25 -13.92
C GLY A 236 21.16 -6.61 -14.58
N ALA A 237 20.07 -6.70 -13.79
CA ALA A 237 18.73 -7.04 -14.26
C ALA A 237 17.70 -5.93 -14.00
N ALA A 238 16.51 -6.06 -14.57
CA ALA A 238 15.35 -5.24 -14.24
C ALA A 238 14.12 -6.13 -14.01
N GLY A 239 13.25 -5.74 -13.08
CA GLY A 239 12.06 -6.49 -12.70
C GLY A 239 12.20 -7.25 -11.38
N LEU A 240 11.08 -7.64 -10.79
CA LEU A 240 11.04 -8.50 -9.60
C LEU A 240 10.36 -9.81 -9.98
N VAL A 241 11.10 -10.92 -9.90
CA VAL A 241 10.51 -12.27 -9.96
C VAL A 241 10.66 -12.97 -8.61
N VAL A 242 9.58 -13.57 -8.12
CA VAL A 242 9.57 -14.37 -6.89
C VAL A 242 8.65 -15.57 -7.09
N PRO A 243 9.02 -16.79 -6.68
CA PRO A 243 8.17 -17.95 -6.87
C PRO A 243 6.92 -17.91 -5.98
N PHE A 244 5.80 -18.45 -6.49
CA PHE A 244 4.52 -18.40 -5.77
C PHE A 244 4.53 -19.13 -4.43
N TRP A 245 5.41 -20.10 -4.21
CA TRP A 245 5.52 -20.83 -2.95
C TRP A 245 6.21 -20.03 -1.84
N ASP A 246 7.01 -19.01 -2.18
CA ASP A 246 7.62 -18.11 -1.19
C ASP A 246 6.67 -16.95 -0.82
N ILE A 247 5.81 -16.54 -1.76
CA ILE A 247 4.84 -15.46 -1.55
C ILE A 247 3.53 -15.99 -0.96
N GLY A 248 2.99 -17.06 -1.52
CA GLY A 248 1.59 -17.46 -1.38
C GLY A 248 0.66 -16.69 -2.34
N LEU A 249 -0.53 -17.24 -2.61
CA LEU A 249 -1.49 -16.65 -3.57
C LEU A 249 -2.68 -15.94 -2.92
N GLN A 250 -2.89 -16.14 -1.62
CA GLN A 250 -4.15 -15.78 -0.95
C GLN A 250 -4.39 -14.27 -0.84
N HIS A 251 -3.31 -13.47 -0.86
CA HIS A 251 -3.37 -12.02 -0.72
C HIS A 251 -3.16 -11.27 -2.05
N LEU A 252 -2.65 -11.90 -3.11
CA LEU A 252 -2.23 -11.21 -4.34
C LEU A 252 -3.39 -10.71 -5.23
N GLY A 253 -4.61 -11.21 -5.01
CA GLY A 253 -5.73 -10.97 -5.91
C GLY A 253 -5.62 -11.85 -7.16
N LEU A 254 -6.12 -11.35 -8.29
CA LEU A 254 -6.06 -12.06 -9.57
C LEU A 254 -4.93 -11.51 -10.45
N PRO A 255 -4.28 -12.34 -11.27
CA PRO A 255 -3.18 -11.91 -12.12
C PRO A 255 -3.68 -10.99 -13.25
N THR A 256 -2.81 -10.08 -13.67
CA THR A 256 -3.04 -9.13 -14.78
C THR A 256 -2.52 -9.66 -16.12
N GLY A 257 -1.70 -10.71 -16.11
CA GLY A 257 -1.12 -11.31 -17.30
C GLY A 257 -0.33 -12.58 -17.00
N PHE A 258 0.05 -13.30 -18.05
CA PHE A 258 0.94 -14.46 -17.98
C PHE A 258 1.95 -14.38 -19.10
N ASN A 259 3.21 -14.66 -18.80
CA ASN A 259 4.28 -14.67 -19.80
C ASN A 259 5.44 -15.58 -19.36
N VAL A 260 6.47 -15.66 -20.18
CA VAL A 260 7.69 -16.43 -19.91
C VAL A 260 8.89 -15.50 -19.88
N ILE A 261 9.66 -15.56 -18.81
CA ILE A 261 10.94 -14.88 -18.65
C ILE A 261 12.07 -15.86 -18.90
N ARG A 262 13.14 -15.43 -19.58
CA ARG A 262 14.33 -16.24 -19.82
C ARG A 262 15.53 -15.66 -19.08
N TYR A 263 16.17 -16.48 -18.26
CA TYR A 263 17.45 -16.16 -17.62
C TYR A 263 18.61 -16.72 -18.44
N GLY A 264 19.72 -15.98 -18.49
CA GLY A 264 20.91 -16.30 -19.29
C GLY A 264 21.55 -17.67 -19.00
N ASN A 265 21.22 -18.29 -17.87
CA ASN A 265 21.77 -19.58 -17.44
C ASN A 265 21.01 -20.80 -17.98
N GLY A 266 20.08 -20.59 -18.92
CA GLY A 266 19.30 -21.67 -19.54
C GLY A 266 18.07 -22.10 -18.75
N VAL A 267 17.54 -21.22 -17.89
CA VAL A 267 16.27 -21.40 -17.19
C VAL A 267 15.25 -20.45 -17.78
N SER A 268 14.08 -20.96 -18.12
CA SER A 268 12.90 -20.15 -18.43
C SER A 268 11.87 -20.32 -17.32
N ILE A 269 11.09 -19.28 -17.03
CA ILE A 269 10.08 -19.32 -15.97
C ILE A 269 8.76 -18.83 -16.56
N LEU A 270 7.73 -19.67 -16.48
CA LEU A 270 6.35 -19.22 -16.65
C LEU A 270 5.96 -18.44 -15.39
N TYR A 271 5.52 -17.21 -15.56
CA TYR A 271 5.10 -16.34 -14.46
C TYR A 271 3.74 -15.71 -14.74
N ALA A 272 3.09 -15.27 -13.66
CA ALA A 272 1.93 -14.40 -13.69
C ALA A 272 2.32 -13.00 -13.22
N ASP A 273 1.84 -11.98 -13.92
CA ASP A 273 1.98 -10.59 -13.49
C ASP A 273 0.89 -10.23 -12.48
N PHE A 274 1.27 -9.52 -11.42
CA PHE A 274 0.36 -8.91 -10.47
C PHE A 274 0.70 -7.43 -10.31
N ASN A 275 -0.33 -6.57 -10.30
CA ASN A 275 -0.14 -5.16 -9.99
C ASN A 275 -0.33 -4.94 -8.49
N THR A 276 0.77 -4.90 -7.74
CA THR A 276 0.75 -5.00 -6.28
C THR A 276 1.90 -4.23 -5.62
N THR A 277 1.89 -4.12 -4.30
CA THR A 277 2.90 -3.38 -3.54
C THR A 277 4.09 -4.28 -3.20
N VAL A 278 5.29 -3.68 -3.16
CA VAL A 278 6.51 -4.33 -2.67
C VAL A 278 7.01 -3.53 -1.48
N ASP A 279 7.11 -4.18 -0.33
CA ASP A 279 7.61 -3.62 0.93
C ASP A 279 9.02 -4.16 1.19
N PHE A 280 10.00 -3.26 1.26
CA PHE A 280 11.40 -3.58 1.55
C PHE A 280 11.71 -3.51 3.06
N GLY A 281 10.76 -3.05 3.87
CA GLY A 281 10.94 -2.69 5.27
C GLY A 281 11.28 -1.21 5.48
N GLY A 282 11.23 -0.76 6.73
CA GLY A 282 11.57 0.61 7.12
C GLY A 282 10.68 1.70 6.50
N GLY A 283 9.57 1.33 5.86
CA GLY A 283 8.66 2.24 5.17
C GLY A 283 8.99 2.50 3.71
N ALA A 284 9.99 1.81 3.16
CA ALA A 284 10.20 1.76 1.71
C ALA A 284 9.18 0.80 1.10
N VAL A 285 7.98 1.32 0.79
CA VAL A 285 6.91 0.54 0.15
C VAL A 285 6.47 1.20 -1.14
N THR A 286 6.41 0.42 -2.21
CA THR A 286 6.03 0.94 -3.52
C THR A 286 4.54 1.26 -3.58
N ALA A 287 4.17 2.20 -4.45
CA ALA A 287 2.82 2.17 -5.04
C ALA A 287 2.62 0.83 -5.78
N PRO A 288 1.37 0.41 -6.06
CA PRO A 288 1.13 -0.79 -6.86
C PRO A 288 1.93 -0.77 -8.17
N THR A 289 2.72 -1.81 -8.39
CA THR A 289 3.65 -1.98 -9.50
C THR A 289 3.59 -3.42 -10.02
N SER A 290 4.08 -3.65 -11.24
CA SER A 290 4.12 -4.98 -11.83
C SER A 290 5.14 -5.87 -11.12
N VAL A 291 4.67 -6.94 -10.49
CA VAL A 291 5.46 -7.97 -9.83
C VAL A 291 5.24 -9.31 -10.53
N GLN A 292 6.31 -10.01 -10.85
CA GLN A 292 6.25 -11.29 -11.54
C GLN A 292 6.27 -12.43 -10.53
N VAL A 293 5.20 -13.19 -10.49
CA VAL A 293 5.07 -14.35 -9.60
C VAL A 293 5.34 -15.61 -10.41
N GLY A 294 6.50 -16.22 -10.16
CA GLY A 294 6.94 -17.42 -10.85
C GLY A 294 6.07 -18.62 -10.51
N ILE A 295 5.58 -19.31 -11.54
CA ILE A 295 4.70 -20.47 -11.43
C ILE A 295 5.50 -21.76 -11.68
N LEU A 296 6.24 -21.79 -12.79
CA LEU A 296 6.90 -23.00 -13.25
C LEU A 296 8.22 -22.67 -13.94
N PRO A 297 9.37 -23.03 -13.34
CA PRO A 297 10.63 -23.01 -14.05
C PRO A 297 10.76 -24.24 -14.96
N PHE A 298 11.37 -24.07 -16.14
CA PHE A 298 11.67 -25.15 -17.08
C PHE A 298 13.01 -24.92 -17.79
N PRO A 299 13.77 -25.98 -18.06
CA PRO A 299 15.11 -25.85 -18.62
C PRO A 299 15.06 -25.59 -20.12
N THR A 300 15.95 -24.72 -20.60
CA THR A 300 16.30 -24.56 -22.02
C THR A 300 17.70 -25.05 -22.34
N SER A 301 18.46 -25.51 -21.33
CA SER A 301 19.77 -26.14 -21.45
C SER A 301 19.97 -27.20 -20.36
N LEU A 302 21.01 -28.03 -20.50
CA LEU A 302 21.39 -29.00 -19.48
C LEU A 302 21.83 -28.31 -18.17
N GLN A 303 22.50 -27.16 -18.28
CA GLN A 303 22.85 -26.34 -17.12
C GLN A 303 21.60 -25.84 -16.40
N GLY A 304 20.60 -25.39 -17.15
CA GLY A 304 19.30 -24.99 -16.59
C GLY A 304 18.59 -26.13 -15.86
N LEU A 305 18.67 -27.36 -16.39
CA LEU A 305 18.11 -28.54 -15.72
C LEU A 305 18.78 -28.76 -14.36
N THR A 306 20.11 -28.65 -14.30
CA THR A 306 20.85 -28.76 -13.04
C THR A 306 20.42 -27.67 -12.06
N LEU A 307 20.32 -26.41 -12.51
CA LEU A 307 19.89 -25.29 -11.65
C LEU A 307 18.48 -25.50 -11.09
N ILE A 308 17.55 -26.02 -11.89
CA ILE A 308 16.20 -26.36 -11.41
C ILE A 308 16.26 -27.49 -10.39
N ALA A 309 17.01 -28.56 -10.68
CA ALA A 309 17.13 -29.72 -9.81
C ALA A 309 17.80 -29.39 -8.45
N THR A 310 18.63 -28.35 -8.39
CA THR A 310 19.31 -27.89 -7.17
C THR A 310 18.61 -26.73 -6.47
N GLY A 311 17.44 -26.29 -6.93
CA GLY A 311 16.65 -25.24 -6.29
C GLY A 311 17.10 -23.80 -6.62
N HIS A 312 17.96 -23.61 -7.61
CA HIS A 312 18.49 -22.30 -8.03
C HIS A 312 17.82 -21.76 -9.30
N ALA A 313 16.59 -22.18 -9.58
CA ALA A 313 15.83 -21.72 -10.74
C ALA A 313 15.49 -20.21 -10.67
N PHE A 314 15.32 -19.68 -9.46
CA PHE A 314 14.98 -18.28 -9.17
C PHE A 314 16.19 -17.49 -8.67
N GLY A 315 17.35 -17.75 -9.29
CA GLY A 315 18.62 -17.14 -8.92
C GLY A 315 19.39 -17.93 -7.85
N PRO A 316 20.57 -17.43 -7.43
CA PRO A 316 21.47 -18.14 -6.53
C PRO A 316 20.90 -18.38 -5.13
N SER A 317 20.03 -17.48 -4.65
CA SER A 317 19.31 -17.69 -3.39
C SER A 317 18.16 -18.69 -3.51
N GLY A 318 17.67 -18.98 -4.72
CA GLY A 318 16.51 -19.84 -4.97
C GLY A 318 15.16 -19.17 -4.67
N HIS A 319 15.16 -17.93 -4.20
CA HIS A 319 13.98 -17.24 -3.65
C HIS A 319 13.47 -16.08 -4.50
N GLY A 320 14.19 -15.71 -5.57
CA GLY A 320 13.79 -14.61 -6.45
C GLY A 320 14.92 -13.64 -6.73
N ILE A 321 14.65 -12.76 -7.69
CA ILE A 321 15.60 -11.77 -8.21
C ILE A 321 14.91 -10.42 -8.23
N LEU A 322 15.52 -9.43 -7.58
CA LEU A 322 15.19 -8.02 -7.62
C LEU A 322 16.18 -7.31 -8.54
N GLY A 323 15.79 -7.13 -9.79
CA GLY A 323 16.50 -6.34 -10.78
C GLY A 323 16.27 -4.84 -10.59
N ILE A 324 17.33 -4.09 -10.30
CA ILE A 324 17.26 -2.63 -10.08
C ILE A 324 17.94 -1.78 -11.16
N GLY A 325 18.36 -2.38 -12.28
CA GLY A 325 19.13 -1.73 -13.33
C GLY A 325 18.35 -0.69 -14.15
N PRO A 326 18.66 0.63 -14.07
CA PRO A 326 17.85 1.68 -14.71
C PRO A 326 17.79 1.64 -16.25
N ASN A 327 18.83 1.14 -16.93
CA ASN A 327 18.94 1.15 -18.39
C ASN A 327 18.88 -0.23 -19.06
N ILE A 328 18.45 -1.24 -18.30
CA ILE A 328 18.16 -2.58 -18.83
C ILE A 328 16.81 -2.53 -19.57
N ASN A 329 16.82 -2.78 -20.89
CA ASN A 329 15.60 -2.88 -21.70
C ASN A 329 15.21 -4.34 -22.00
N ALA A 330 13.98 -4.55 -22.44
CA ALA A 330 13.44 -5.88 -22.79
C ALA A 330 14.24 -6.67 -23.83
N ASN A 331 15.08 -6.01 -24.64
CA ASN A 331 15.89 -6.65 -25.67
C ASN A 331 17.26 -7.14 -25.17
N VAL A 332 17.71 -6.73 -23.97
CA VAL A 332 18.94 -7.23 -23.32
C VAL A 332 18.67 -8.20 -22.17
N GLY A 333 17.45 -8.75 -22.09
CA GLY A 333 17.01 -9.64 -21.01
C GLY A 333 16.29 -8.93 -19.85
N GLY A 334 16.01 -7.64 -20.00
CA GLY A 334 15.27 -6.81 -19.05
C GLY A 334 13.78 -7.08 -19.05
N HIS A 335 13.33 -8.04 -18.26
CA HIS A 335 11.92 -8.33 -18.18
C HIS A 335 11.34 -7.66 -16.94
N GLY A 336 10.76 -6.47 -17.10
CA GLY A 336 9.91 -5.85 -16.08
C GLY A 336 10.25 -4.41 -15.75
N ASN A 337 9.37 -3.82 -14.93
CA ASN A 337 9.56 -2.51 -14.32
C ASN A 337 10.66 -2.61 -13.24
N VAL A 338 11.59 -1.66 -13.17
CA VAL A 338 12.45 -1.46 -12.01
C VAL A 338 11.58 -1.07 -10.82
N VAL A 339 11.19 -2.04 -10.00
CA VAL A 339 10.13 -1.87 -8.98
C VAL A 339 10.42 -0.76 -7.98
N THR A 340 11.69 -0.46 -7.71
CA THR A 340 12.10 0.60 -6.78
C THR A 340 11.79 2.01 -7.32
N THR A 341 11.64 2.17 -8.64
CA THR A 341 11.17 3.45 -9.23
C THR A 341 9.72 3.78 -8.84
N ALA A 342 8.95 2.79 -8.40
CA ALA A 342 7.60 2.98 -7.86
C ALA A 342 7.55 3.35 -6.37
N LEU A 343 8.72 3.52 -5.72
CA LEU A 343 8.78 4.08 -4.37
C LEU A 343 8.32 5.55 -4.36
N PRO A 344 7.69 6.01 -3.27
CA PRO A 344 7.13 7.36 -3.20
C PRO A 344 8.19 8.43 -2.97
N GLY A 345 7.93 9.63 -3.50
CA GLY A 345 8.74 10.82 -3.23
C GLY A 345 10.20 10.64 -3.63
N GLN A 346 11.11 11.04 -2.75
CA GLN A 346 12.55 10.97 -3.03
C GLN A 346 13.12 9.56 -2.96
N LEU A 347 12.40 8.59 -2.39
CA LEU A 347 12.88 7.20 -2.25
C LEU A 347 13.13 6.52 -3.60
N ASN A 348 12.57 7.02 -4.70
CA ASN A 348 12.82 6.51 -6.05
C ASN A 348 14.01 7.15 -6.78
N GLU A 349 14.75 8.06 -6.14
CA GLU A 349 15.90 8.73 -6.79
C GLU A 349 17.07 7.77 -7.08
N GLY A 350 17.18 6.68 -6.31
CA GLY A 350 18.19 5.64 -6.48
C GLY A 350 18.45 4.83 -5.21
N GLU A 351 19.49 4.01 -5.27
CA GLU A 351 19.85 3.05 -4.24
C GLU A 351 21.35 3.10 -3.90
N LEU A 352 21.69 3.37 -2.64
CA LEU A 352 23.04 3.21 -2.11
C LEU A 352 23.23 1.79 -1.59
N ILE A 353 24.06 1.02 -2.29
CA ILE A 353 24.43 -0.36 -1.94
C ILE A 353 25.74 -0.32 -1.16
N ASN A 354 25.71 -0.74 0.09
CA ASN A 354 26.89 -0.78 0.95
C ASN A 354 27.09 -2.19 1.51
N VAL A 355 27.72 -3.06 0.70
CA VAL A 355 28.02 -4.44 1.09
C VAL A 355 28.91 -4.50 2.33
N PRO A 356 30.00 -3.70 2.47
CA PRO A 356 30.84 -3.76 3.66
C PRO A 356 30.11 -3.44 4.98
N GLN A 357 29.09 -2.57 4.94
CA GLN A 357 28.29 -2.21 6.11
C GLN A 357 26.94 -2.94 6.20
N GLY A 358 26.61 -3.78 5.22
CA GLY A 358 25.42 -4.64 5.27
C GLY A 358 24.09 -3.90 5.17
N TYR A 359 24.00 -2.84 4.35
CA TYR A 359 22.71 -2.20 4.08
C TYR A 359 22.52 -1.76 2.63
N LEU A 360 21.24 -1.66 2.25
CA LEU A 360 20.73 -0.98 1.08
C LEU A 360 19.98 0.25 1.56
N GLN A 361 20.22 1.42 0.96
CA GLN A 361 19.46 2.63 1.26
C GLN A 361 18.77 3.15 0.02
N PHE A 362 17.46 3.36 0.12
CA PHE A 362 16.65 4.03 -0.89
C PHE A 362 16.70 5.55 -0.68
N GLY A 363 16.60 6.29 -1.78
CA GLY A 363 16.53 7.74 -1.80
C GLY A 363 17.80 8.43 -2.30
N PRO A 364 17.97 9.74 -2.07
CA PRO A 364 19.13 10.49 -2.52
C PRO A 364 20.44 9.91 -1.97
N ASN A 365 21.53 10.01 -2.74
CA ASN A 365 22.84 9.53 -2.31
C ASN A 365 23.32 10.27 -1.04
N THR A 366 23.48 9.54 0.06
CA THR A 366 24.02 10.08 1.33
C THR A 366 25.52 9.84 1.49
N GLY A 367 26.14 9.04 0.63
CA GLY A 367 27.58 8.83 0.63
C GLY A 367 28.33 10.03 0.05
N THR A 368 29.66 10.08 0.25
CA THR A 368 30.52 11.11 -0.34
C THR A 368 30.92 10.69 -1.76
N PRO A 369 30.40 11.35 -2.83
CA PRO A 369 30.72 10.97 -4.20
C PRO A 369 32.20 11.21 -4.48
N ILE A 370 32.90 10.18 -4.95
CA ILE A 370 34.31 10.30 -5.39
C ILE A 370 34.38 10.40 -6.90
N THR A 371 33.66 9.51 -7.59
CA THR A 371 33.63 9.45 -9.06
C THR A 371 32.32 8.83 -9.53
N SER A 372 31.98 9.01 -10.81
CA SER A 372 30.76 8.49 -11.38
C SER A 372 30.91 8.16 -12.86
N VAL A 373 30.12 7.22 -13.34
CA VAL A 373 29.98 6.89 -14.76
C VAL A 373 28.51 6.96 -15.18
N THR A 374 28.27 7.53 -16.35
CA THR A 374 26.92 7.59 -16.93
C THR A 374 26.52 6.22 -17.47
N GLY A 375 25.27 5.83 -17.23
CA GLY A 375 24.75 4.52 -17.56
C GLY A 375 24.79 3.58 -16.35
N ALA A 376 23.66 2.97 -16.02
CA ALA A 376 23.54 1.95 -15.00
C ALA A 376 22.49 0.89 -15.42
N PRO A 377 22.81 -0.40 -15.38
CA PRO A 377 24.13 -0.99 -15.14
C PRO A 377 25.05 -0.94 -16.38
N ILE A 378 24.51 -0.72 -17.58
CA ILE A 378 25.28 -0.77 -18.82
C ILE A 378 26.01 0.55 -19.02
N THR A 379 27.34 0.49 -19.11
CA THR A 379 28.21 1.65 -19.40
C THR A 379 29.45 1.21 -20.18
N THR A 380 30.30 2.15 -20.59
CA THR A 380 31.61 1.85 -21.15
C THR A 380 32.67 2.09 -20.08
N LEU A 381 33.46 1.06 -19.79
CA LEU A 381 34.59 1.15 -18.86
C LEU A 381 35.89 0.85 -19.60
N ASN A 382 36.98 1.38 -19.09
CA ASN A 382 38.31 1.07 -19.59
C ASN A 382 38.99 0.08 -18.64
N VAL A 383 39.63 -0.95 -19.22
CA VAL A 383 40.30 -2.03 -18.49
C VAL A 383 41.79 -1.97 -18.79
N GLN A 384 42.59 -2.04 -17.73
CA GLN A 384 44.05 -2.23 -17.80
C GLN A 384 44.46 -3.45 -16.97
N PHE A 385 45.48 -4.15 -17.47
CA PHE A 385 46.10 -5.28 -16.78
C PHE A 385 47.51 -4.91 -16.32
N GLY A 386 47.87 -5.28 -15.09
CA GLY A 386 49.19 -5.00 -14.52
C GLY A 386 49.29 -3.69 -13.72
N GLY A 387 48.21 -2.92 -13.63
CA GLY A 387 48.15 -1.66 -12.89
C GLY A 387 47.39 -0.58 -13.65
N TYR A 388 47.09 0.53 -12.99
CA TYR A 388 46.48 1.70 -13.61
C TYR A 388 47.55 2.71 -14.03
N ASP A 389 47.57 3.05 -15.31
CA ASP A 389 48.32 4.18 -15.84
C ASP A 389 47.37 5.08 -16.66
N PRO A 390 47.13 6.34 -16.26
CA PRO A 390 46.24 7.23 -17.01
C PRO A 390 46.76 7.53 -18.43
N LEU A 391 48.07 7.38 -18.67
CA LEU A 391 48.71 7.57 -19.98
C LEU A 391 49.00 6.25 -20.70
N GLY A 392 48.69 5.12 -20.05
CA GLY A 392 48.96 3.78 -20.55
C GLY A 392 47.92 3.27 -21.55
N PRO A 393 48.21 2.16 -22.24
CA PRO A 393 47.25 1.50 -23.10
C PRO A 393 46.11 0.88 -22.27
N TYR A 394 44.89 1.01 -22.76
CA TYR A 394 43.69 0.45 -22.14
C TYR A 394 42.75 -0.17 -23.18
N TYR A 395 41.83 -1.00 -22.71
CA TYR A 395 40.76 -1.57 -23.53
C TYR A 395 39.42 -0.98 -23.12
N SER A 396 38.76 -0.26 -24.04
CA SER A 396 37.39 0.19 -23.84
C SER A 396 36.41 -0.94 -24.11
N VAL A 397 35.60 -1.28 -23.10
CA VAL A 397 34.62 -2.36 -23.18
C VAL A 397 33.26 -1.93 -22.66
N THR A 398 32.22 -2.31 -23.40
CA THR A 398 30.86 -2.30 -22.85
C THR A 398 30.84 -3.22 -21.64
N SER A 399 30.34 -2.69 -20.53
CA SER A 399 30.38 -3.31 -19.22
C SER A 399 29.01 -3.27 -18.57
N ILE A 400 28.68 -4.33 -17.83
CA ILE A 400 27.52 -4.39 -16.95
C ILE A 400 28.06 -4.32 -15.51
N ILE A 401 27.71 -3.25 -14.79
CA ILE A 401 27.99 -3.12 -13.36
C ILE A 401 26.94 -3.93 -12.61
N ASP A 402 27.30 -5.14 -12.19
CA ASP A 402 26.35 -6.21 -11.87
C ASP A 402 26.62 -6.86 -10.50
N SER A 403 25.85 -6.44 -9.50
CA SER A 403 25.88 -7.02 -8.14
C SER A 403 25.46 -8.50 -8.10
N GLY A 404 24.66 -8.94 -9.08
CA GLY A 404 24.26 -10.34 -9.28
C GLY A 404 25.25 -11.17 -10.09
N GLY A 405 26.31 -10.54 -10.63
CA GLY A 405 27.27 -11.15 -11.56
C GLY A 405 28.33 -12.07 -10.94
N ASN A 406 28.23 -12.39 -9.65
CA ASN A 406 29.19 -13.20 -8.90
C ASN A 406 30.63 -12.61 -9.00
N HIS A 407 31.62 -13.38 -9.47
CA HIS A 407 33.00 -12.91 -9.66
C HIS A 407 33.21 -12.09 -10.95
N GLY A 408 32.15 -11.90 -11.75
CA GLY A 408 32.22 -11.17 -13.01
C GLY A 408 32.81 -11.98 -14.16
N THR A 409 32.90 -11.34 -15.32
CA THR A 409 33.45 -11.93 -16.55
C THR A 409 34.33 -10.93 -17.31
N ILE A 410 35.40 -11.43 -17.93
CA ILE A 410 36.32 -10.66 -18.76
C ILE A 410 36.33 -11.25 -20.19
N PRO A 411 36.11 -10.45 -21.24
CA PRO A 411 36.26 -10.92 -22.61
C PRO A 411 37.70 -11.38 -22.88
N GLY A 412 37.89 -12.62 -23.33
CA GLY A 412 39.22 -13.19 -23.58
C GLY A 412 40.06 -12.38 -24.58
N ILE A 413 39.39 -11.67 -25.50
CA ILE A 413 40.03 -10.81 -26.50
C ILE A 413 40.82 -9.64 -25.89
N ILE A 414 40.41 -9.12 -24.73
CA ILE A 414 41.13 -8.02 -24.06
C ILE A 414 42.21 -8.52 -23.10
N LEU A 415 42.11 -9.77 -22.63
CA LEU A 415 43.07 -10.34 -21.68
C LEU A 415 44.45 -10.57 -22.31
N GLY A 416 44.53 -10.73 -23.63
CA GLY A 416 45.80 -10.86 -24.36
C GLY A 416 46.54 -12.19 -24.15
N THR A 417 45.97 -13.14 -23.40
CA THR A 417 46.58 -14.45 -23.10
C THR A 417 46.18 -15.56 -24.09
N GLY A 418 45.22 -15.29 -24.99
CA GLY A 418 44.59 -16.30 -25.85
C GLY A 418 43.58 -17.21 -25.14
N GLN A 419 43.32 -16.97 -23.85
CA GLN A 419 42.35 -17.71 -23.06
C GLN A 419 40.90 -17.38 -23.49
N THR A 420 40.05 -18.40 -23.60
CA THR A 420 38.63 -18.26 -24.00
C THR A 420 37.64 -18.84 -22.98
N SER A 421 38.13 -19.51 -21.94
CA SER A 421 37.35 -20.11 -20.86
C SER A 421 38.20 -20.26 -19.59
N GLY A 422 37.58 -20.61 -18.46
CA GLY A 422 38.25 -20.68 -17.15
C GLY A 422 38.30 -19.32 -16.47
N ILE A 423 39.05 -19.21 -15.37
CA ILE A 423 39.20 -17.95 -14.62
C ILE A 423 40.40 -17.15 -15.11
N VAL A 424 40.36 -15.82 -14.99
CA VAL A 424 41.54 -14.96 -15.21
C VAL A 424 42.70 -15.47 -14.32
N PRO A 425 43.95 -15.54 -14.83
CA PRO A 425 45.06 -16.09 -14.07
C PRO A 425 45.26 -15.38 -12.71
N PRO A 426 45.31 -16.12 -11.59
CA PRO A 426 45.57 -15.54 -10.27
C PRO A 426 46.83 -14.68 -10.24
N GLY A 427 46.81 -13.58 -9.49
CA GLY A 427 47.89 -12.59 -9.43
C GLY A 427 47.82 -11.52 -10.52
N THR A 428 46.86 -11.60 -11.43
CA THR A 428 46.59 -10.55 -12.42
C THR A 428 45.97 -9.35 -11.73
N ILE A 429 46.62 -8.18 -11.85
CA ILE A 429 46.07 -6.88 -11.41
C ILE A 429 45.13 -6.38 -12.50
N ILE A 430 43.87 -6.13 -12.16
CA ILE A 430 42.86 -5.59 -13.05
C ILE A 430 42.49 -4.20 -12.53
N SER A 431 42.63 -3.18 -13.38
CA SER A 431 42.25 -1.80 -13.06
C SER A 431 41.15 -1.33 -13.99
N ILE A 432 40.10 -0.75 -13.39
CA ILE A 432 38.90 -0.33 -14.08
C ILE A 432 38.74 1.18 -13.90
N SER A 433 38.67 1.91 -15.01
CA SER A 433 38.60 3.37 -15.01
C SER A 433 37.42 3.90 -15.82
N THR A 434 37.19 5.20 -15.72
CA THR A 434 36.27 5.95 -16.58
C THR A 434 36.60 5.76 -18.06
N ASN A 435 35.63 6.01 -18.94
CA ASN A 435 35.74 5.80 -20.39
C ASN A 435 36.81 6.67 -21.09
N ASP A 436 37.30 7.71 -20.41
CA ASP A 436 38.44 8.54 -20.84
C ASP A 436 39.79 8.08 -20.27
N ASN A 437 39.79 7.03 -19.43
CA ASN A 437 40.96 6.52 -18.69
C ASN A 437 41.62 7.55 -17.75
N GLN A 438 40.93 8.63 -17.41
CA GLN A 438 41.50 9.69 -16.58
C GLN A 438 41.29 9.46 -15.09
N THR A 439 40.27 8.69 -14.71
CA THR A 439 39.94 8.42 -13.30
C THR A 439 39.80 6.92 -13.05
N LEU A 440 40.64 6.39 -12.16
CA LEU A 440 40.51 5.03 -11.64
C LEU A 440 39.22 4.91 -10.80
N LEU A 441 38.39 3.91 -11.11
CA LEU A 441 37.20 3.59 -10.33
C LEU A 441 37.55 2.59 -9.22
N TYR A 442 38.21 1.49 -9.61
CA TYR A 442 38.71 0.48 -8.68
C TYR A 442 39.80 -0.39 -9.32
N SER A 443 40.61 -1.02 -8.48
CA SER A 443 41.62 -1.99 -8.90
C SER A 443 41.66 -3.15 -7.91
N TYR A 444 41.98 -4.35 -8.38
CA TYR A 444 42.12 -5.53 -7.54
C TYR A 444 43.07 -6.55 -8.16
N THR A 445 43.60 -7.43 -7.31
CA THR A 445 44.42 -8.57 -7.73
C THR A 445 43.59 -9.84 -7.66
N THR A 446 43.49 -10.53 -8.78
CA THR A 446 42.78 -11.82 -8.91
C THR A 446 43.40 -12.91 -8.03
N THR A 447 42.58 -13.82 -7.53
CA THR A 447 43.02 -14.97 -6.72
C THR A 447 42.41 -16.27 -7.23
N ALA A 448 42.88 -17.42 -6.74
CA ALA A 448 42.34 -18.73 -7.14
C ALA A 448 40.84 -18.89 -6.83
N THR A 449 40.30 -18.15 -5.87
CA THR A 449 38.90 -18.22 -5.41
C THR A 449 38.09 -16.97 -5.73
N ASP A 450 38.73 -15.90 -6.19
CA ASP A 450 38.08 -14.64 -6.53
C ASP A 450 38.71 -14.08 -7.80
N SER A 451 38.17 -14.51 -8.93
CA SER A 451 38.62 -14.17 -10.26
C SER A 451 37.45 -14.17 -11.24
N PRO A 452 37.38 -13.19 -12.15
CA PRO A 452 36.41 -13.22 -13.24
C PRO A 452 36.58 -14.45 -14.11
N VAL A 453 35.48 -14.92 -14.68
CA VAL A 453 35.49 -15.96 -15.71
C VAL A 453 35.83 -15.34 -17.06
N VAL A 454 36.73 -15.95 -17.80
CA VAL A 454 37.05 -15.55 -19.17
C VAL A 454 35.95 -16.04 -20.11
N THR A 455 35.38 -15.13 -20.89
CA THR A 455 34.31 -15.43 -21.85
C THR A 455 34.72 -15.04 -23.27
N GLY A 456 34.11 -15.69 -24.27
CA GLY A 456 34.36 -15.37 -25.68
C GLY A 456 33.63 -14.13 -26.21
N ASN A 457 32.70 -13.55 -25.43
CA ASN A 457 31.80 -12.49 -25.87
C ASN A 457 31.94 -11.23 -25.00
N VAL A 458 31.57 -10.09 -25.58
CA VAL A 458 31.30 -8.80 -24.91
C VAL A 458 29.78 -8.79 -24.59
N PRO A 459 29.31 -8.22 -23.46
CA PRO A 459 29.98 -7.31 -22.53
C PRO A 459 30.81 -7.95 -21.42
N MET A 460 31.71 -7.14 -20.84
CA MET A 460 32.34 -7.42 -19.53
C MET A 460 31.28 -7.35 -18.44
N ASN A 461 31.38 -8.20 -17.43
CA ASN A 461 30.54 -8.14 -16.23
C ASN A 461 31.46 -7.86 -15.02
N THR A 462 31.18 -6.82 -14.24
CA THR A 462 32.05 -6.46 -13.10
C THR A 462 31.99 -7.46 -11.95
N GLY A 463 30.90 -8.22 -11.87
CA GLY A 463 30.52 -8.96 -10.67
C GLY A 463 30.34 -8.05 -9.46
N LEU A 464 30.42 -8.68 -8.29
CA LEU A 464 30.28 -8.03 -6.99
C LEU A 464 31.45 -7.10 -6.65
N MET A 465 32.61 -7.24 -7.30
CA MET A 465 33.86 -6.58 -6.90
C MET A 465 33.73 -5.07 -6.57
N PRO A 466 33.15 -4.19 -7.43
CA PRO A 466 32.99 -2.79 -7.06
C PRO A 466 32.17 -2.58 -5.78
N PHE A 467 31.14 -3.38 -5.56
CA PHE A 467 30.29 -3.29 -4.36
C PHE A 467 30.99 -3.84 -3.11
N ALA A 468 31.86 -4.84 -3.27
CA ALA A 468 32.63 -5.41 -2.15
C ALA A 468 33.71 -4.46 -1.62
N LEU A 469 34.23 -3.56 -2.46
CA LEU A 469 35.26 -2.59 -2.09
C LEU A 469 34.71 -1.38 -1.33
N GLY A 470 33.46 -1.01 -1.55
CA GLY A 470 32.86 0.13 -0.86
C GLY A 470 31.44 0.47 -1.32
N PRO A 471 30.88 1.58 -0.82
CA PRO A 471 29.50 1.95 -1.12
C PRO A 471 29.36 2.46 -2.56
N VAL A 472 28.42 1.89 -3.31
CA VAL A 472 28.10 2.26 -4.69
C VAL A 472 26.64 2.72 -4.75
N TYR A 473 26.40 3.91 -5.30
CA TYR A 473 25.06 4.44 -5.51
C TYR A 473 24.63 4.25 -6.97
N ILE A 474 23.45 3.65 -7.15
CA ILE A 474 22.79 3.49 -8.44
C ILE A 474 21.71 4.57 -8.53
N SER A 475 21.94 5.57 -9.37
CA SER A 475 21.00 6.64 -9.64
C SER A 475 20.00 6.23 -10.71
N ASN A 476 18.72 6.50 -10.50
CA ASN A 476 17.69 6.40 -11.54
C ASN A 476 17.72 7.59 -12.54
N SER A 477 18.55 8.60 -12.28
CA SER A 477 18.73 9.77 -13.14
C SER A 477 19.99 9.66 -14.03
N PRO A 478 19.92 10.06 -15.31
CA PRO A 478 18.71 10.41 -16.06
C PRO A 478 17.79 9.18 -16.26
N SER A 479 16.47 9.40 -16.32
CA SER A 479 15.49 8.32 -16.46
C SER A 479 15.80 7.42 -17.66
N GLY A 480 15.80 6.09 -17.43
CA GLY A 480 16.12 5.07 -18.44
C GLY A 480 17.61 4.95 -18.81
N VAL A 481 18.49 5.75 -18.19
CA VAL A 481 19.95 5.71 -18.40
C VAL A 481 20.68 5.42 -17.10
N GLY A 482 20.34 6.16 -16.04
CA GLY A 482 20.96 6.06 -14.73
C GLY A 482 22.41 6.53 -14.68
N THR A 483 22.97 6.54 -13.48
CA THR A 483 24.37 6.87 -13.20
C THR A 483 24.88 5.97 -12.08
N VAL A 484 26.08 5.42 -12.22
CA VAL A 484 26.74 4.71 -11.10
C VAL A 484 27.73 5.66 -10.45
N VAL A 485 27.59 5.85 -9.13
CA VAL A 485 28.46 6.72 -8.33
C VAL A 485 29.21 5.86 -7.32
N PHE A 486 30.53 5.98 -7.32
CA PHE A 486 31.42 5.32 -6.37
C PHE A 486 31.68 6.28 -5.21
N ASN A 487 31.28 5.89 -4.00
CA ASN A 487 31.40 6.71 -2.79
C ASN A 487 32.62 6.33 -1.94
N TYR A 488 33.63 5.74 -2.56
CA TYR A 488 34.88 5.34 -1.93
C TYR A 488 36.06 5.66 -2.86
N PRO A 489 37.23 6.01 -2.31
CA PRO A 489 38.43 6.22 -3.12
C PRO A 489 38.91 4.88 -3.69
N PRO A 490 39.46 4.87 -4.93
CA PRO A 490 40.11 3.67 -5.43
C PRO A 490 41.28 3.25 -4.51
N PRO A 491 41.49 1.94 -4.33
CA PRO A 491 42.50 1.39 -3.41
C PRO A 491 43.95 1.67 -3.83
#